data_AF-A0A9D5W1H5-F1
#
_entry.id   AF-A0A9D5W1H5-F1
#
_cell.length_a   1.000
_cell.length_b   1.000
_cell.length_c   1.000
_cell.angle_alpha   90.00
_cell.angle_beta   90.00
_cell.angle_gamma   90.00
#
_symmetry.space_group_name_H-M   'P 1'
#
loop_
_entity.id
_entity.type
_entity.pdbx_description
1 polymer ?
#
loop_
_entity_poly.entity_id
_entity_poly.type
_entity_poly.pdbx_seq_one_letter_code
_entity_poly.pdbx_strand_id
1 'polypeptide(L)'
;MSLDNFIIKHSINDVDFIKMDTQGTELSILKGCTENALKMTIGLKLEVSFIEIYENTALFRDVDGFLYDNGFRLMDILRVYWKLKDYYDYIGKGQLTGGDALYFKDIDIFYKELSELDKNQYNKNFYVNKIYKGILLFVFYNMFDYAFTITKKGFELGYLTNIEFENISKEIKNLSKCGSIKKKMWYKKTFNWFDKQLQR
;
A
#
# COMPACT_ATOMS: atom_id res chain seq x y z
N MET A 1 -14.00 -19.62 3.79
CA MET A 1 -12.77 -19.46 4.59
C MET A 1 -12.34 -18.01 4.43
N SER A 2 -12.16 -17.25 5.53
CA SER A 2 -11.68 -15.86 5.47
C SER A 2 -10.18 -15.81 5.18
N LEU A 3 -9.66 -14.67 4.71
CA LEU A 3 -8.22 -14.50 4.53
C LEU A 3 -7.49 -14.53 5.87
N ASP A 4 -8.08 -13.98 6.93
CA ASP A 4 -7.51 -14.09 8.28
C ASP A 4 -7.33 -15.55 8.70
N ASN A 5 -8.32 -16.43 8.45
CA ASN A 5 -8.20 -17.86 8.74
C ASN A 5 -7.10 -18.53 7.88
N PHE A 6 -6.93 -18.08 6.63
CA PHE A 6 -5.85 -18.57 5.78
C PHE A 6 -4.48 -18.16 6.32
N ILE A 7 -4.32 -16.89 6.70
CA ILE A 7 -3.09 -16.34 7.28
C ILE A 7 -2.71 -17.11 8.55
N ILE A 8 -3.68 -17.32 9.46
CA ILE A 8 -3.49 -18.09 10.69
C ILE A 8 -3.11 -19.53 10.37
N LYS A 9 -3.85 -20.19 9.47
CA LYS A 9 -3.62 -21.59 9.08
C LYS A 9 -2.22 -21.81 8.48
N HIS A 10 -1.70 -20.82 7.75
CA HIS A 10 -0.41 -20.88 7.09
C HIS A 10 0.72 -20.21 7.89
N SER A 11 0.46 -19.81 9.14
CA SER A 11 1.44 -19.15 10.02
C SER A 11 2.11 -17.93 9.37
N ILE A 12 1.33 -17.16 8.60
CA ILE A 12 1.80 -15.90 8.02
C ILE A 12 1.75 -14.84 9.13
N ASN A 13 2.93 -14.44 9.62
CA ASN A 13 3.04 -13.61 10.82
C ASN A 13 2.87 -12.10 10.58
N ASP A 14 3.06 -11.65 9.34
CA ASP A 14 3.01 -10.23 8.97
C ASP A 14 2.65 -10.08 7.49
N VAL A 15 1.84 -9.09 7.17
CA VAL A 15 1.46 -8.71 5.81
C VAL A 15 1.69 -7.22 5.64
N ASP A 16 2.58 -6.84 4.73
CA ASP A 16 2.92 -5.43 4.51
C ASP A 16 2.10 -4.81 3.38
N PHE A 17 1.77 -5.61 2.36
CA PHE A 17 1.09 -5.13 1.18
C PHE A 17 0.17 -6.20 0.61
N ILE A 18 -1.06 -5.83 0.27
CA ILE A 18 -2.04 -6.74 -0.30
C ILE A 18 -2.32 -6.33 -1.75
N LYS A 19 -2.14 -7.26 -2.70
CA LYS A 19 -2.66 -7.10 -4.06
C LYS A 19 -3.83 -8.05 -4.25
N MET A 20 -4.98 -7.55 -4.69
CA MET A 20 -6.14 -8.37 -5.05
C MET A 20 -6.66 -8.01 -6.44
N ASP A 21 -6.99 -9.05 -7.18
CA ASP A 21 -7.43 -9.03 -8.58
C ASP A 21 -8.38 -10.22 -8.70
N THR A 22 -9.60 -10.02 -8.21
CA THR A 22 -10.59 -11.08 -7.98
C THR A 22 -11.91 -10.78 -8.66
N GLN A 23 -11.91 -9.83 -9.61
CA GLN A 23 -12.99 -9.46 -10.51
C GLN A 23 -14.36 -9.35 -9.82
N GLY A 24 -14.43 -8.59 -8.72
CA GLY A 24 -15.70 -8.23 -8.08
C GLY A 24 -15.95 -8.84 -6.69
N THR A 25 -15.04 -9.66 -6.17
CA THR A 25 -15.14 -10.25 -4.82
C THR A 25 -14.27 -9.56 -3.77
N GLU A 26 -13.61 -8.47 -4.13
CA GLU A 26 -12.63 -7.75 -3.30
C GLU A 26 -13.23 -7.35 -1.94
N LEU A 27 -14.42 -6.75 -1.93
CA LEU A 27 -15.06 -6.29 -0.70
C LEU A 27 -15.38 -7.45 0.25
N SER A 28 -15.84 -8.59 -0.28
CA SER A 28 -16.13 -9.77 0.53
C SER A 28 -14.87 -10.37 1.15
N ILE A 29 -13.76 -10.37 0.41
CA ILE A 29 -12.46 -10.80 0.92
C ILE A 29 -11.98 -9.84 2.00
N LEU A 30 -12.01 -8.52 1.72
CA LEU A 30 -11.59 -7.46 2.65
C LEU A 30 -12.34 -7.51 3.99
N LYS A 31 -13.64 -7.79 3.97
CA LYS A 31 -14.44 -7.97 5.21
C LYS A 31 -13.92 -9.12 6.06
N GLY A 32 -13.34 -10.16 5.45
CA GLY A 32 -12.67 -11.27 6.13
C GLY A 32 -11.20 -11.03 6.52
N CYS A 33 -10.72 -9.78 6.43
CA CYS A 33 -9.33 -9.38 6.71
C CYS A 33 -9.20 -8.38 7.87
N THR A 34 -10.31 -8.01 8.52
CA THR A 34 -10.38 -6.84 9.42
C THR A 34 -9.70 -7.05 10.77
N GLU A 35 -9.59 -8.29 11.24
CA GLU A 35 -9.09 -8.55 12.58
C GLU A 35 -7.56 -8.53 12.63
N ASN A 36 -6.91 -9.06 11.60
CA ASN A 36 -5.45 -9.25 11.57
C ASN A 36 -4.81 -8.61 10.34
N ALA A 37 -5.16 -9.06 9.13
CA ALA A 37 -4.42 -8.69 7.92
C ALA A 37 -4.41 -7.18 7.65
N LEU A 38 -5.54 -6.49 7.78
CA LEU A 38 -5.65 -5.06 7.49
C LEU A 38 -4.96 -4.17 8.52
N LYS A 39 -4.83 -4.60 9.78
CA LYS A 39 -4.13 -3.82 10.83
C LYS A 39 -2.63 -3.73 10.58
N MET A 40 -2.04 -4.79 10.03
CA MET A 40 -0.60 -4.84 9.79
C MET A 40 -0.24 -4.33 8.39
N THR A 41 -1.21 -4.25 7.48
CA THR A 41 -0.99 -3.87 6.09
C THR A 41 -0.70 -2.38 5.95
N ILE A 42 0.40 -2.06 5.26
CA ILE A 42 0.80 -0.68 4.96
C ILE A 42 0.04 -0.16 3.74
N GLY A 43 -0.17 -1.00 2.72
CA GLY A 43 -0.88 -0.60 1.51
C GLY A 43 -1.60 -1.72 0.78
N LEU A 44 -2.54 -1.35 -0.08
CA LEU A 44 -3.29 -2.28 -0.91
C LEU A 44 -3.31 -1.81 -2.35
N LYS A 45 -3.36 -2.76 -3.28
CA LYS A 45 -3.72 -2.49 -4.67
C LYS A 45 -4.85 -3.42 -5.10
N LEU A 46 -5.98 -2.85 -5.49
CA LEU A 46 -7.22 -3.58 -5.75
C LEU A 46 -7.76 -3.27 -7.14
N GLU A 47 -8.27 -4.28 -7.83
CA GLU A 47 -9.18 -4.05 -8.95
C GLU A 47 -10.50 -3.49 -8.41
N VAL A 48 -11.01 -2.43 -9.03
CA VAL A 48 -12.27 -1.77 -8.67
C VAL A 48 -13.10 -1.54 -9.91
N SER A 49 -14.42 -1.68 -9.77
CA SER A 49 -15.39 -1.43 -10.83
C SER A 49 -16.19 -0.16 -10.55
N PHE A 50 -16.32 0.72 -11.55
CA PHE A 50 -17.14 1.94 -11.45
C PHE A 50 -18.56 1.72 -11.96
N ILE A 51 -18.81 0.60 -12.63
CA ILE A 51 -20.12 0.18 -13.12
C ILE A 51 -20.39 -1.25 -12.69
N GLU A 52 -21.66 -1.62 -12.63
CA GLU A 52 -22.04 -3.01 -12.38
C GLU A 52 -21.83 -3.82 -13.66
N ILE A 53 -20.74 -4.59 -13.71
CA ILE A 53 -20.44 -5.50 -14.83
C ILE A 53 -21.16 -6.84 -14.64
N TYR A 54 -21.27 -7.29 -13.39
CA TYR A 54 -22.02 -8.47 -12.97
C TYR A 54 -22.98 -8.10 -11.83
N GLU A 55 -24.14 -8.75 -11.77
CA GLU A 55 -25.14 -8.50 -10.73
C GLU A 55 -24.58 -8.64 -9.32
N ASN A 56 -24.92 -7.70 -8.44
CA ASN A 56 -24.56 -7.66 -7.02
C ASN A 56 -23.05 -7.57 -6.75
N THR A 57 -22.28 -7.02 -7.69
CA THR A 57 -20.84 -6.77 -7.50
C THR A 57 -20.62 -5.48 -6.73
N ALA A 58 -19.68 -5.48 -5.78
CA ALA A 58 -19.29 -4.27 -5.07
C ALA A 58 -18.68 -3.25 -6.05
N LEU A 59 -19.13 -2.00 -5.97
CA LEU A 59 -18.55 -0.92 -6.77
C LEU A 59 -17.42 -0.24 -6.02
N PHE A 60 -16.64 0.56 -6.74
CA PHE A 60 -15.55 1.37 -6.20
C PHE A 60 -15.96 2.11 -4.93
N ARG A 61 -17.15 2.74 -4.91
CA ARG A 61 -17.65 3.49 -3.74
C ARG A 61 -17.80 2.62 -2.48
N ASP A 62 -18.17 1.36 -2.66
CA ASP A 62 -18.40 0.44 -1.55
C ASP A 62 -17.05 -0.05 -0.98
N VAL A 63 -16.08 -0.30 -1.88
CA VAL A 63 -14.70 -0.64 -1.52
C VAL A 63 -13.98 0.54 -0.88
N ASP A 64 -14.08 1.73 -1.46
CA ASP A 64 -13.45 2.96 -0.99
C ASP A 64 -13.98 3.35 0.40
N GLY A 65 -15.31 3.35 0.58
CA GLY A 65 -15.92 3.60 1.89
C GLY A 65 -15.43 2.63 2.96
N PHE A 66 -15.44 1.32 2.65
CA PHE A 66 -14.94 0.31 3.58
C PHE A 66 -13.46 0.52 3.95
N LEU A 67 -12.60 0.80 2.97
CA LEU A 67 -11.18 1.04 3.21
C LEU A 67 -10.94 2.34 3.98
N TYR A 68 -11.71 3.38 3.69
CA TYR A 68 -11.65 4.65 4.39
C TYR A 68 -11.93 4.48 5.89
N ASP A 69 -12.99 3.73 6.22
CA ASP A 69 -13.39 3.40 7.58
C ASP A 69 -12.33 2.55 8.30
N ASN A 70 -11.59 1.73 7.54
CA ASN A 70 -10.45 0.96 8.04
C ASN A 70 -9.13 1.74 7.97
N GLY A 71 -9.15 3.07 7.83
CA GLY A 71 -7.97 3.93 7.96
C GLY A 71 -7.04 3.96 6.75
N PHE A 72 -7.50 3.49 5.59
CA PHE A 72 -6.77 3.62 4.32
C PHE A 72 -7.22 4.86 3.56
N ARG A 73 -6.34 5.38 2.71
CA ARG A 73 -6.61 6.51 1.81
C ARG A 73 -6.26 6.13 0.39
N LEU A 74 -7.13 6.53 -0.53
CA LEU A 74 -6.88 6.37 -1.95
C LEU A 74 -5.70 7.26 -2.38
N MET A 75 -4.75 6.66 -3.09
CA MET A 75 -3.50 7.32 -3.50
C MET A 75 -3.40 7.48 -5.01
N ASP A 76 -3.79 6.46 -5.76
CA ASP A 76 -3.81 6.50 -7.22
C ASP A 76 -4.85 5.53 -7.79
N ILE A 77 -5.33 5.79 -9.00
CA ILE A 77 -6.18 4.87 -9.76
C ILE A 77 -5.69 4.79 -11.21
N LEU A 78 -5.26 3.60 -11.63
CA LEU A 78 -5.11 3.30 -13.05
C LEU A 78 -6.51 3.08 -13.64
N ARG A 79 -6.90 3.90 -14.63
CA ARG A 79 -8.29 3.96 -15.10
C ARG A 79 -8.50 3.11 -16.35
N VAL A 80 -9.56 2.32 -16.37
CA VAL A 80 -10.03 1.53 -17.52
C VAL A 80 -11.28 2.18 -18.10
N TYR A 81 -11.30 2.36 -19.43
CA TYR A 81 -12.43 2.95 -20.14
C TYR A 81 -12.94 2.00 -21.21
N TRP A 82 -14.26 1.83 -21.28
CA TRP A 82 -14.93 1.07 -22.35
C TRP A 82 -15.84 1.97 -23.18
N LYS A 83 -15.85 1.75 -24.49
CA LYS A 83 -16.81 2.35 -25.40
C LYS A 83 -18.05 1.46 -25.50
N LEU A 84 -19.16 2.07 -25.90
CA LEU A 84 -20.36 1.32 -26.29
C LEU A 84 -20.06 0.42 -27.49
N LYS A 85 -20.70 -0.75 -27.52
CA LYS A 85 -20.41 -1.87 -28.43
C LYS A 85 -20.40 -1.50 -29.92
N ASP A 86 -21.20 -0.51 -30.32
CA ASP A 86 -21.36 -0.11 -31.72
C ASP A 86 -20.57 1.14 -32.11
N TYR A 87 -19.72 1.66 -31.22
CA TYR A 87 -19.02 2.94 -31.40
C TYR A 87 -17.50 2.84 -31.22
N TYR A 88 -16.91 1.66 -31.46
CA TYR A 88 -15.46 1.46 -31.28
C TYR A 88 -14.60 2.31 -32.22
N ASP A 89 -15.09 2.55 -33.44
CA ASP A 89 -14.46 3.29 -34.54
C ASP A 89 -14.59 4.82 -34.43
N TYR A 90 -15.47 5.33 -33.56
CA TYR A 90 -15.62 6.76 -33.33
C TYR A 90 -14.43 7.34 -32.54
N ILE A 91 -13.89 8.49 -32.95
CA ILE A 91 -12.80 9.15 -32.23
C ILE A 91 -13.32 9.70 -30.89
N GLY A 92 -12.64 9.39 -29.79
CA GLY A 92 -13.02 9.85 -28.45
C GLY A 92 -12.81 8.82 -27.35
N LYS A 93 -13.20 9.19 -26.13
CA LYS A 93 -13.03 8.40 -24.91
C LYS A 93 -14.31 7.68 -24.53
N GLY A 94 -14.19 6.46 -24.01
CA GLY A 94 -15.30 5.69 -23.45
C GLY A 94 -15.68 6.10 -22.01
N GLN A 95 -16.66 5.41 -21.44
CA GLN A 95 -17.05 5.52 -20.03
C GLN A 95 -15.96 4.93 -19.13
N LEU A 96 -15.72 5.53 -17.96
CA LEU A 96 -14.88 4.94 -16.91
C LEU A 96 -15.61 3.71 -16.34
N THR A 97 -15.04 2.53 -16.52
CA THR A 97 -15.69 1.26 -16.14
C THR A 97 -15.00 0.55 -15.01
N GLY A 98 -13.67 0.66 -14.92
CA GLY A 98 -12.90 0.03 -13.84
C GLY A 98 -11.57 0.71 -13.60
N GLY A 99 -10.76 0.10 -12.75
CA GLY A 99 -9.39 0.51 -12.53
C GLY A 99 -8.66 -0.31 -11.50
N ASP A 100 -7.34 -0.08 -11.41
CA ASP A 100 -6.56 -0.54 -10.27
C ASP A 100 -6.39 0.61 -9.29
N ALA A 101 -7.02 0.51 -8.12
CA ALA A 101 -6.89 1.49 -7.05
C ALA A 101 -5.76 1.13 -6.09
N LEU A 102 -4.85 2.07 -5.87
CA LEU A 102 -3.78 2.00 -4.88
C LEU A 102 -4.21 2.75 -3.62
N TYR A 103 -4.10 2.08 -2.48
CA TYR A 103 -4.37 2.63 -1.17
C TYR A 103 -3.13 2.50 -0.28
N PHE A 104 -2.90 3.49 0.56
CA PHE A 104 -1.98 3.37 1.69
C PHE A 104 -2.72 3.68 2.98
N LYS A 105 -2.30 3.02 4.06
CA LYS A 105 -2.76 3.35 5.40
C LYS A 105 -2.37 4.79 5.69
N ASP A 106 -3.29 5.54 6.28
CA ASP A 106 -2.97 6.86 6.80
C ASP A 106 -1.78 6.77 7.77
N ILE A 107 -0.81 7.67 7.64
CA ILE A 107 0.46 7.58 8.41
C ILE A 107 0.19 7.72 9.91
N ASP A 108 -0.77 8.53 10.32
CA ASP A 108 -1.09 8.72 11.73
C ASP A 108 -1.76 7.47 12.31
N ILE A 109 -2.68 6.90 11.55
CA ILE A 109 -3.33 5.62 11.90
C ILE A 109 -2.30 4.49 11.92
N PHE A 110 -1.39 4.41 10.95
CA PHE A 110 -0.32 3.42 10.90
C PHE A 110 0.51 3.42 12.18
N TYR A 111 1.00 4.59 12.62
CA TYR A 111 1.78 4.68 13.85
C TYR A 111 0.95 4.39 15.11
N LYS A 112 -0.32 4.78 15.12
CA LYS A 112 -1.23 4.45 16.22
C LYS A 112 -1.39 2.92 16.35
N GLU A 113 -1.79 2.24 15.28
CA GLU A 113 -1.96 0.78 15.26
C GLU A 113 -0.65 0.07 15.57
N LEU A 114 0.48 0.56 15.04
CA LEU A 114 1.80 0.02 15.33
C LEU A 114 2.12 0.14 16.83
N SER A 115 1.76 1.24 17.50
CA SER A 115 2.00 1.43 18.93
C SER A 115 1.10 0.57 19.84
N GLU A 116 -0.03 0.09 19.32
CA GLU A 116 -1.00 -0.75 20.01
C GLU A 116 -0.67 -2.25 19.94
N LEU A 117 0.34 -2.64 19.14
CA LEU A 117 0.80 -4.02 19.05
C LEU A 117 1.40 -4.52 20.38
N ASP A 118 1.21 -5.82 20.67
CA ASP A 118 1.74 -6.44 21.89
C ASP A 118 3.28 -6.40 21.89
N LYS A 119 3.83 -5.62 22.82
CA LYS A 119 5.29 -5.47 23.01
C LYS A 119 5.96 -6.77 23.46
N ASN A 120 5.21 -7.72 24.03
CA ASN A 120 5.74 -9.05 24.36
C ASN A 120 5.89 -9.94 23.12
N GLN A 121 5.10 -9.67 22.09
CA GLN A 121 5.11 -10.44 20.84
C GLN A 121 6.15 -9.91 19.85
N TYR A 122 6.38 -8.60 19.79
CA TYR A 122 7.23 -7.96 18.78
C TYR A 122 8.40 -7.17 19.39
N ASN A 123 9.61 -7.41 18.89
CA ASN A 123 10.81 -6.69 19.31
C ASN A 123 10.95 -5.32 18.60
N LYS A 124 11.87 -4.46 19.06
CA LYS A 124 12.11 -3.13 18.45
C LYS A 124 12.38 -3.19 16.94
N ASN A 125 13.13 -4.21 16.48
CA ASN A 125 13.46 -4.36 15.06
C ASN A 125 12.22 -4.57 14.19
N PHE A 126 11.17 -5.23 14.70
CA PHE A 126 9.91 -5.38 13.99
C PHE A 126 9.30 -4.02 13.60
N TYR A 127 9.17 -3.10 14.56
CA TYR A 127 8.61 -1.75 14.34
C TYR A 127 9.42 -0.97 13.31
N VAL A 128 10.75 -0.99 13.46
CA VAL A 128 11.68 -0.32 12.55
C VAL A 128 11.56 -0.91 11.13
N ASN A 129 11.43 -2.23 11.01
CA ASN A 129 11.23 -2.91 9.72
C ASN A 129 9.92 -2.50 9.05
N LYS A 130 8.82 -2.36 9.79
CA LYS A 130 7.55 -1.86 9.22
C LYS A 130 7.71 -0.45 8.65
N ILE A 131 8.43 0.42 9.34
CA ILE A 131 8.71 1.79 8.86
C ILE A 131 9.56 1.74 7.58
N TYR A 132 10.63 0.93 7.57
CA TYR A 132 11.47 0.77 6.37
C TYR A 132 10.69 0.25 5.16
N LYS A 133 9.84 -0.76 5.36
CA LYS A 133 8.98 -1.28 4.30
C LYS A 133 7.98 -0.23 3.81
N GLY A 134 7.43 0.60 4.71
CA GLY A 134 6.58 1.72 4.32
C GLY A 134 7.31 2.76 3.46
N ILE A 135 8.52 3.15 3.86
CA ILE A 135 9.39 4.04 3.07
C ILE A 135 9.64 3.45 1.68
N LEU A 136 9.99 2.17 1.60
CA LEU A 136 10.23 1.47 0.34
C LEU A 136 8.99 1.43 -0.56
N LEU A 137 7.82 1.13 0.00
CA LEU A 137 6.55 1.10 -0.73
C LEU A 137 6.22 2.48 -1.31
N PHE A 138 6.30 3.54 -0.50
CA PHE A 138 6.07 4.91 -0.98
C PHE A 138 7.07 5.30 -2.08
N VAL A 139 8.35 4.97 -1.93
CA VAL A 139 9.36 5.19 -2.97
C VAL A 139 9.05 4.41 -4.25
N PHE A 140 8.65 3.14 -4.13
CA PHE A 140 8.32 2.27 -5.26
C PHE A 140 7.16 2.84 -6.10
N TYR A 141 6.15 3.40 -5.43
CA TYR A 141 5.03 4.09 -6.06
C TYR A 141 5.28 5.57 -6.36
N ASN A 142 6.51 6.06 -6.18
CA ASN A 142 6.95 7.45 -6.44
C ASN A 142 6.27 8.53 -5.57
N MET A 143 5.79 8.14 -4.39
CA MET A 143 5.18 9.03 -3.39
C MET A 143 6.25 9.53 -2.40
N PHE A 144 7.18 10.35 -2.90
CA PHE A 144 8.36 10.75 -2.12
C PHE A 144 8.05 11.65 -0.92
N ASP A 145 6.97 12.43 -1.00
CA ASP A 145 6.42 13.21 0.11
C ASP A 145 5.90 12.32 1.23
N TYR A 146 5.16 11.26 0.91
CA TYR A 146 4.74 10.25 1.89
C TYR A 146 5.92 9.48 2.47
N ALA A 147 6.88 9.07 1.62
CA ALA A 147 8.12 8.43 2.07
C ALA A 147 8.89 9.31 3.08
N PHE A 148 8.99 10.61 2.80
CA PHE A 148 9.63 11.55 3.73
C PHE A 148 8.82 11.70 5.02
N THR A 149 7.50 11.81 4.92
CA THR A 149 6.59 12.02 6.05
C THR A 149 6.63 10.84 7.03
N ILE A 150 6.56 9.61 6.54
CA ILE A 150 6.68 8.42 7.41
C ILE A 150 8.07 8.36 8.04
N THR A 151 9.14 8.70 7.31
CA THR A 151 10.51 8.72 7.86
C THR A 151 10.64 9.75 8.99
N LYS A 152 10.13 10.97 8.76
CA LYS A 152 10.17 12.05 9.74
C LYS A 152 9.43 11.67 11.01
N LYS A 153 8.21 11.14 10.89
CA LYS A 153 7.43 10.73 12.05
C LYS A 153 8.08 9.56 12.80
N GLY A 154 8.70 8.62 12.09
CA GLY A 154 9.48 7.54 12.70
C GLY A 154 10.68 8.03 13.52
N PHE A 155 11.35 9.09 13.05
CA PHE A 155 12.41 9.75 13.80
C PHE A 155 11.87 10.50 15.04
N GLU A 156 10.81 11.29 14.89
CA GLU A 156 10.17 12.03 15.98
C GLU A 156 9.68 11.11 17.11
N LEU A 157 9.20 9.91 16.76
CA LEU A 157 8.76 8.88 17.71
C LEU A 157 9.90 8.01 18.25
N GLY A 158 11.16 8.26 17.86
CA GLY A 158 12.33 7.56 18.38
C GLY A 158 12.56 6.14 17.82
N TYR A 159 11.87 5.78 16.74
CA TYR A 159 12.12 4.51 16.05
C TYR A 159 13.39 4.55 15.20
N LEU A 160 13.69 5.71 14.59
CA LEU A 160 14.88 5.93 13.77
C LEU A 160 15.89 6.81 14.50
N THR A 161 17.18 6.54 14.32
CA THR A 161 18.28 7.40 14.78
C THR A 161 18.42 8.64 13.91
N ASN A 162 19.14 9.66 14.40
CA ASN A 162 19.43 10.87 13.61
C ASN A 162 20.20 10.53 12.31
N ILE A 163 21.15 9.60 12.39
CA ILE A 163 21.96 9.16 11.25
C ILE A 163 21.07 8.48 10.19
N GLU A 164 20.14 7.61 10.61
CA GLU A 164 19.19 6.97 9.70
C GLU A 164 18.27 8.01 9.04
N PHE A 165 17.68 8.89 9.84
CA PHE A 165 16.79 9.95 9.35
C PHE A 165 17.46 10.82 8.29
N GLU A 166 18.68 11.31 8.56
CA GLU A 166 19.44 12.15 7.63
C GLU A 166 19.76 11.41 6.32
N ASN A 167 20.23 10.17 6.41
CA ASN A 167 20.59 9.36 5.24
C ASN A 167 19.38 9.04 4.36
N ILE A 168 18.29 8.58 4.97
CA ILE A 168 17.06 8.23 4.26
C ILE A 168 16.45 9.48 3.62
N SER A 169 16.35 10.58 4.37
CA SER A 169 15.81 11.85 3.87
C SER A 169 16.59 12.38 2.67
N LYS A 170 17.92 12.31 2.73
CA LYS A 170 18.80 12.68 1.61
C LYS A 170 18.54 11.80 0.39
N GLU A 171 18.40 10.50 0.58
CA GLU A 171 18.18 9.57 -0.54
C GLU A 171 16.79 9.75 -1.17
N ILE A 172 15.73 9.90 -0.37
CA ILE A 172 14.38 10.24 -0.86
C ILE A 172 14.43 11.52 -1.71
N LYS A 173 15.13 12.56 -1.24
CA LYS A 173 15.28 13.82 -1.98
C LYS A 173 16.06 13.63 -3.29
N ASN A 174 17.10 12.81 -3.30
CA ASN A 174 17.84 12.48 -4.53
C ASN A 174 16.94 11.76 -5.54
N LEU A 175 16.14 10.80 -5.08
CA LEU A 175 15.23 10.04 -5.91
C LEU A 175 14.12 10.87 -6.53
N SER A 176 13.58 11.82 -5.76
CA SER A 176 12.55 12.74 -6.24
C SER A 176 12.99 13.55 -7.46
N LYS A 177 14.32 13.74 -7.63
CA LYS A 177 14.93 14.47 -8.75
C LYS A 177 15.31 13.57 -9.94
N CYS A 178 15.27 12.25 -9.79
CA CYS A 178 15.62 11.32 -10.86
C CYS A 178 14.39 11.02 -11.75
N GLY A 179 14.47 11.33 -13.05
CA GLY A 179 13.47 10.95 -14.04
C GLY A 179 13.31 9.42 -14.18
N SER A 180 12.17 8.98 -14.73
CA SER A 180 11.72 7.58 -14.75
C SER A 180 12.72 6.55 -15.32
N ILE A 181 13.61 6.96 -16.22
CA ILE A 181 14.58 6.09 -16.90
C ILE A 181 15.76 5.69 -15.99
N LYS A 182 16.17 6.53 -15.03
CA LYS A 182 17.25 6.21 -14.06
C LYS A 182 16.78 5.34 -12.89
N LYS A 183 15.46 5.14 -12.71
CA LYS A 183 14.88 4.37 -11.59
C LYS A 183 15.15 2.85 -11.71
N LYS A 184 15.12 2.28 -12.93
CA LYS A 184 15.34 0.84 -13.18
C LYS A 184 16.72 0.33 -12.72
N MET A 185 17.77 1.14 -12.87
CA MET A 185 19.13 0.77 -12.47
C MET A 185 19.39 0.99 -10.96
N TRP A 186 18.59 1.85 -10.33
CA TRP A 186 18.69 2.19 -8.92
C TRP A 186 17.96 1.21 -8.00
N TYR A 187 16.78 0.68 -8.41
CA TYR A 187 16.08 -0.39 -7.66
C TYR A 187 17.03 -1.51 -7.24
N LYS A 188 17.97 -1.91 -8.12
CA LYS A 188 18.99 -2.94 -7.80
C LYS A 188 19.98 -2.55 -6.70
N LYS A 189 20.38 -1.28 -6.59
CA LYS A 189 21.39 -0.83 -5.61
C LYS A 189 20.81 -0.54 -4.24
N THR A 190 19.60 0.01 -4.17
CA THR A 190 18.95 0.30 -2.89
C THR A 190 18.22 -0.86 -2.30
N PHE A 191 17.65 -1.78 -3.08
CA PHE A 191 17.23 -3.08 -2.52
C PHE A 191 18.41 -3.73 -1.79
N ASN A 192 19.59 -3.76 -2.42
CA ASN A 192 20.79 -4.31 -1.79
C ASN A 192 21.25 -3.55 -0.52
N TRP A 193 20.93 -2.26 -0.37
CA TRP A 193 21.26 -1.49 0.83
C TRP A 193 20.21 -1.71 1.93
N PHE A 194 18.92 -1.66 1.59
CA PHE A 194 17.83 -1.96 2.52
C PHE A 194 17.84 -3.42 2.97
N ASP A 195 18.12 -4.38 2.08
CA ASP A 195 18.33 -5.79 2.42
C ASP A 195 19.46 -5.96 3.45
N LYS A 196 20.55 -5.20 3.32
CA LYS A 196 21.64 -5.21 4.31
C LYS A 196 21.23 -4.64 5.66
N GLN A 197 20.24 -3.74 5.72
CA GLN A 197 19.70 -3.24 6.99
C GLN A 197 18.64 -4.20 7.57
N LEU A 198 17.84 -4.86 6.73
CA LEU A 198 16.84 -5.85 7.12
C LEU A 198 17.46 -7.17 7.63
N GLN A 199 18.71 -7.46 7.25
CA GLN A 199 19.49 -8.64 7.69
C GLN A 199 20.27 -8.43 9.00
N ARG A 200 20.14 -7.26 9.65
CA ARG A 200 20.78 -6.93 10.95
C ARG A 200 19.76 -6.96 12.08
#